data_AF-A0A519V0F6-F1
#
_entry.id   AF-A0A519V0F6-F1
#
_cell.length_a   1.000
_cell.length_b   1.000
_cell.length_c   1.000
_cell.angle_alpha   90.00
_cell.angle_beta   90.00
_cell.angle_gamma   90.00
#
_symmetry.space_group_name_H-M   'P 1'
#
loop_
_entity.id
_entity.type
_entity.pdbx_description
1 polymer ?
#
loop_
_entity_poly.entity_id
_entity_poly.type
_entity_poly.pdbx_seq_one_letter_code
_entity_poly.pdbx_strand_id
1 'polypeptide(L)'
;MKFGQQTIKVTTIALFVGAILFQFVVFGSCLAQSFSFSGKQKKNALDFDLVKNLIIIPLTINGKGPYNFILDTGVGPLIITEPTMVDTLGLKVLRNTKIYGLGKGEEVEAFLSGEINVNIKDAGIKHIPTAILKKDIFNLSNYLGVKIHGIIGYYFFNSFVVKVNYSTKRLI
;
A
#
# COMPACT_ATOMS: atom_id res chain seq x y z
N MET A 1 2.08 -6.06 -62.66
CA MET A 1 1.91 -5.33 -61.39
C MET A 1 3.22 -5.42 -60.61
N LYS A 2 4.09 -4.39 -60.68
CA LYS A 2 5.37 -4.40 -59.95
C LYS A 2 5.14 -3.80 -58.57
N PHE A 3 5.16 -4.64 -57.53
CA PHE A 3 5.26 -4.16 -56.14
C PHE A 3 6.64 -3.53 -55.95
N GLY A 4 6.67 -2.20 -55.81
CA GLY A 4 7.91 -1.47 -55.53
C GLY A 4 8.41 -1.82 -54.14
N GLN A 5 9.55 -2.52 -54.05
CA GLN A 5 10.29 -2.67 -52.80
C GLN A 5 10.77 -1.29 -52.35
N GLN A 6 10.16 -0.76 -51.29
CA GLN A 6 10.70 0.41 -50.61
C GLN A 6 11.94 -0.03 -49.82
N THR A 7 13.12 0.39 -50.25
CA THR A 7 14.37 0.20 -49.53
C THR A 7 14.40 1.15 -48.34
N ILE A 8 14.30 0.58 -47.13
CA ILE A 8 14.45 1.33 -45.88
C ILE A 8 15.88 1.87 -45.81
N LYS A 9 16.04 3.20 -45.74
CA LYS A 9 17.35 3.84 -45.64
C LYS A 9 17.98 3.53 -44.27
N VAL A 10 19.28 3.23 -44.26
CA VAL A 10 20.06 2.95 -43.04
C VAL A 10 19.95 4.08 -42.00
N THR A 11 19.81 5.33 -42.46
CA THR A 11 19.57 6.51 -41.60
C THR A 11 18.26 6.42 -40.82
N THR A 12 17.20 5.88 -41.42
CA THR A 12 15.91 5.67 -40.76
C THR A 12 16.03 4.61 -39.65
N ILE A 13 16.79 3.55 -39.88
CA ILE A 13 17.07 2.50 -38.88
C ILE A 13 17.89 3.09 -37.73
N ALA A 14 18.93 3.87 -38.03
CA ALA A 14 19.78 4.50 -37.02
C ALA A 14 19.00 5.48 -36.13
N LEU A 15 18.08 6.28 -36.70
CA LEU A 15 17.18 7.15 -35.95
C LEU A 15 16.24 6.38 -35.03
N PHE A 16 15.69 5.25 -35.50
CA PHE A 16 14.79 4.42 -34.70
C PHE A 16 15.53 3.75 -33.53
N VAL A 17 16.72 3.21 -33.78
CA VAL A 17 17.59 2.62 -32.75
C VAL A 17 18.03 3.69 -31.73
N GLY A 18 18.40 4.89 -32.21
CA GLY A 18 18.73 6.03 -31.35
C GLY A 18 17.56 6.44 -30.46
N ALA A 19 16.34 6.47 -30.99
CA ALA A 19 15.14 6.79 -30.22
C ALA A 19 14.82 5.73 -29.14
N ILE A 20 14.99 4.44 -29.45
CA ILE A 20 14.83 3.36 -28.47
C ILE A 20 15.89 3.45 -27.37
N LEU A 21 17.16 3.66 -27.72
CA LEU A 21 18.25 3.83 -26.76
C LEU A 21 18.05 5.06 -25.87
N PHE A 22 17.52 6.16 -26.43
CA PHE A 22 17.17 7.35 -25.66
C PHE A 22 16.05 7.07 -24.64
N GLN A 23 15.05 6.26 -24.98
CA GLN A 23 14.01 5.85 -24.03
C GLN A 23 14.60 5.08 -22.84
N PHE A 24 15.56 4.17 -23.08
CA PHE A 24 16.25 3.44 -22.00
C PHE A 24 17.04 4.34 -21.04
N VAL A 25 17.56 5.48 -21.50
CA VAL A 25 18.26 6.46 -20.64
C VAL A 25 17.29 7.28 -19.79
N VAL A 26 16.03 7.45 -20.23
CA VAL A 26 15.01 8.26 -19.56
C VAL A 26 14.11 7.44 -18.62
N PHE A 27 14.24 6.11 -18.59
CA PHE A 27 13.57 5.30 -17.57
C PHE A 27 14.17 5.56 -16.19
N GLY A 28 13.49 6.40 -15.40
CA GLY A 28 13.78 6.60 -13.98
C GLY A 28 13.72 5.27 -13.21
N SER A 29 14.50 5.19 -12.12
CA SER A 29 14.54 4.02 -11.26
C SER A 29 13.16 3.67 -10.71
N CYS A 30 12.67 2.46 -11.02
CA CYS A 30 11.50 1.89 -10.37
C CYS A 30 11.91 1.41 -8.98
N LEU A 31 11.62 2.20 -7.95
CA LEU A 31 11.81 1.78 -6.57
C LEU A 31 10.61 0.94 -6.13
N ALA A 32 10.88 -0.22 -5.55
CA ALA A 32 9.85 -1.01 -4.88
C ALA A 32 9.23 -0.22 -3.72
N GLN A 33 7.93 -0.37 -3.47
CA GLN A 33 7.30 0.26 -2.31
C GLN A 33 7.69 -0.51 -1.04
N SER A 34 8.53 0.09 -0.22
CA SER A 34 8.86 -0.39 1.12
C SER A 34 8.79 0.75 2.12
N PHE A 35 8.55 0.39 3.38
CA PHE A 35 8.76 1.32 4.47
C PHE A 35 10.26 1.59 4.64
N SER A 36 10.58 2.81 5.02
CA SER A 36 11.92 3.23 5.38
C SER A 36 11.88 4.10 6.62
N PHE A 37 12.92 4.03 7.44
CA PHE A 37 13.06 4.95 8.58
C PHE A 37 13.47 6.34 8.11
N SER A 38 13.00 7.34 8.83
CA SER A 38 13.38 8.73 8.61
C SER A 38 14.84 8.98 9.05
N GLY A 39 15.61 9.66 8.21
CA GLY A 39 17.00 10.04 8.50
C GLY A 39 17.95 8.84 8.54
N LYS A 40 18.80 8.78 9.57
CA LYS A 40 19.85 7.74 9.73
C LYS A 40 19.44 6.60 10.68
N GLN A 41 18.19 6.54 11.10
CA GLN A 41 17.71 5.53 12.05
C GLN A 41 17.72 4.15 11.40
N LYS A 42 18.13 3.12 12.16
CA LYS A 42 18.16 1.72 11.71
C LYS A 42 17.22 0.80 12.51
N LYS A 43 16.61 1.34 13.57
CA LYS A 43 15.76 0.62 14.50
C LYS A 43 14.75 1.58 15.08
N ASN A 44 13.55 1.09 15.38
CA ASN A 44 12.55 1.85 16.10
C ASN A 44 11.83 0.95 17.11
N ALA A 45 11.01 1.55 17.97
CA ALA A 45 10.10 0.82 18.83
C ALA A 45 8.73 1.51 18.84
N LEU A 46 7.67 0.73 18.72
CA LEU A 46 6.30 1.20 18.68
C LEU A 46 5.48 0.45 19.74
N ASP A 47 4.72 1.19 20.53
CA ASP A 47 3.78 0.59 21.47
C ASP A 47 2.49 0.20 20.74
N PHE A 48 1.87 -0.89 21.16
CA PHE A 48 0.65 -1.41 20.54
C PHE A 48 -0.41 -1.78 21.58
N ASP A 49 -1.66 -1.80 21.17
CA ASP A 49 -2.75 -2.37 21.96
C ASP A 49 -2.99 -3.83 21.57
N LEU A 50 -3.21 -4.68 22.58
CA LEU A 50 -3.58 -6.08 22.38
C LEU A 50 -5.05 -6.26 22.77
N VAL A 51 -5.92 -6.38 21.78
CA VAL A 51 -7.37 -6.52 21.98
C VAL A 51 -7.85 -7.79 21.29
N LYS A 52 -8.43 -8.72 22.05
CA LYS A 52 -8.86 -10.04 21.56
C LYS A 52 -7.78 -10.73 20.70
N ASN A 53 -6.54 -10.69 21.18
CA ASN A 53 -5.35 -11.28 20.55
C ASN A 53 -4.91 -10.62 19.23
N LEU A 54 -5.50 -9.48 18.86
CA LEU A 54 -5.07 -8.70 17.70
C LEU A 54 -4.19 -7.53 18.16
N ILE A 55 -3.08 -7.35 17.46
CA ILE A 55 -2.15 -6.23 17.63
C ILE A 55 -2.72 -5.05 16.87
N ILE A 56 -2.98 -3.95 17.59
CA ILE A 56 -3.48 -2.70 17.03
C ILE A 56 -2.38 -1.66 17.15
N ILE A 57 -2.03 -1.05 16.01
CA ILE A 57 -1.02 0.00 15.93
C ILE A 57 -1.62 1.30 15.37
N PRO A 58 -1.19 2.46 15.86
CA PRO A 58 -1.56 3.74 15.27
C PRO A 58 -0.69 4.03 14.04
N LEU A 59 -1.32 4.56 12.99
CA LEU A 59 -0.63 5.09 11.82
C LEU A 59 -1.29 6.37 11.32
N THR A 60 -0.57 7.17 10.55
CA THR A 60 -1.15 8.32 9.84
C THR A 60 -1.21 8.03 8.36
N ILE A 61 -2.29 8.44 7.71
CA ILE A 61 -2.50 8.31 6.26
C ILE A 61 -2.58 9.70 5.66
N ASN A 62 -1.75 9.97 4.65
CA ASN A 62 -1.66 11.27 3.98
C ASN A 62 -1.54 12.45 4.97
N GLY A 63 -0.78 12.26 6.05
CA GLY A 63 -0.57 13.25 7.11
C GLY A 63 -1.74 13.42 8.10
N LYS A 64 -2.82 12.66 7.97
CA LYS A 64 -3.97 12.68 8.88
C LYS A 64 -3.96 11.47 9.81
N GLY A 65 -4.50 11.60 11.02
CA GLY A 65 -4.57 10.53 12.01
C GLY A 65 -4.28 11.02 13.43
N PRO A 66 -3.97 10.12 14.39
CA PRO A 66 -3.72 8.69 14.17
C PRO A 66 -4.98 7.88 13.87
N TYR A 67 -4.81 6.81 13.10
CA TYR A 67 -5.83 5.80 12.82
C TYR A 67 -5.36 4.44 13.32
N ASN A 68 -6.27 3.71 13.97
CA ASN A 68 -6.00 2.38 14.48
C ASN A 68 -6.09 1.33 13.36
N PHE A 69 -5.01 0.57 13.18
CA PHE A 69 -4.92 -0.51 12.22
C PHE A 69 -4.54 -1.81 12.91
N ILE A 70 -5.18 -2.91 12.49
CA ILE A 70 -4.73 -4.24 12.89
C ILE A 70 -3.48 -4.59 12.10
N LEU A 71 -2.47 -5.09 12.79
CA LEU A 71 -1.24 -5.60 12.18
C LEU A 71 -1.39 -7.11 11.92
N ASP A 72 -1.45 -7.51 10.65
CA ASP A 72 -1.76 -8.88 10.21
C ASP A 72 -0.83 -9.33 9.07
N THR A 73 -0.10 -10.42 9.26
CA THR A 73 0.79 -11.01 8.23
C THR A 73 0.03 -11.58 7.02
N GLY A 74 -1.26 -11.88 7.16
CA GLY A 74 -2.09 -12.51 6.13
C GLY A 74 -2.64 -11.55 5.06
N VAL A 75 -2.33 -10.25 5.15
CA VAL A 75 -2.88 -9.22 4.26
C VAL A 75 -1.80 -8.63 3.36
N GLY A 76 -2.06 -8.65 2.04
CA GLY A 76 -1.19 -8.10 1.00
C GLY A 76 -1.24 -6.56 0.89
N PRO A 77 -2.28 -6.00 0.27
CA PRO A 77 -2.45 -4.55 0.20
C PRO A 77 -2.82 -3.97 1.57
N LEU A 78 -2.62 -2.67 1.77
CA LEU A 78 -3.28 -1.98 2.88
C LEU A 78 -4.80 -2.07 2.68
N ILE A 79 -5.55 -2.47 3.71
CA ILE A 79 -7.02 -2.51 3.64
C ILE A 79 -7.56 -1.41 4.53
N ILE A 80 -8.34 -0.49 3.96
CA ILE A 80 -9.17 0.46 4.71
C ILE A 80 -10.59 -0.10 4.74
N THR A 81 -11.10 -0.37 5.94
CA THR A 81 -12.40 -1.01 6.13
C THR A 81 -13.53 -0.01 6.29
N GLU A 82 -13.20 1.25 6.55
CA GLU A 82 -14.13 2.35 6.82
C GLU A 82 -14.33 3.19 5.53
N PRO A 83 -15.49 3.10 4.85
CA PRO A 83 -15.70 3.78 3.58
C PRO A 83 -15.63 5.31 3.68
N THR A 84 -16.00 5.87 4.84
CA THR A 84 -15.97 7.33 5.13
C THR A 84 -14.56 7.92 5.08
N MET A 85 -13.52 7.07 5.11
CA MET A 85 -12.13 7.48 4.96
C MET A 85 -11.84 8.05 3.57
N VAL A 86 -12.60 7.70 2.53
CA VAL A 86 -12.46 8.29 1.20
C VAL A 86 -12.57 9.81 1.25
N ASP A 87 -13.66 10.30 1.85
CA ASP A 87 -13.94 11.73 1.96
C ASP A 87 -13.00 12.39 2.98
N THR A 88 -12.77 11.72 4.11
CA THR A 88 -11.87 12.19 5.17
C THR A 88 -10.45 12.43 4.66
N LEU A 89 -9.96 11.54 3.79
CA LEU A 89 -8.64 11.64 3.18
C LEU A 89 -8.64 12.52 1.92
N GLY A 90 -9.81 12.85 1.36
CA GLY A 90 -9.96 13.68 0.16
C GLY A 90 -9.45 12.97 -1.11
N LEU A 91 -9.66 11.64 -1.20
CA LEU A 91 -9.17 10.83 -2.31
C LEU A 91 -10.01 11.08 -3.56
N LYS A 92 -9.36 11.43 -4.66
CA LYS A 92 -10.03 11.78 -5.93
C LYS A 92 -9.95 10.68 -6.98
N VAL A 93 -8.87 9.90 -6.98
CA VAL A 93 -8.63 8.84 -7.97
C VAL A 93 -8.87 7.49 -7.34
N LEU A 94 -10.02 6.89 -7.66
CA LEU A 94 -10.44 5.59 -7.16
C LEU A 94 -10.84 4.70 -8.32
N ARG A 95 -10.19 3.54 -8.45
CA ARG A 95 -10.59 2.52 -9.41
C ARG A 95 -11.49 1.49 -8.74
N ASN A 96 -12.65 1.21 -9.32
CA ASN A 96 -13.49 0.12 -8.84
C ASN A 96 -12.77 -1.21 -9.03
N THR A 97 -12.83 -2.07 -8.03
CA THR A 97 -12.33 -3.44 -8.10
C THR A 97 -13.18 -4.34 -7.22
N LYS A 98 -12.94 -5.65 -7.37
CA LYS A 98 -13.54 -6.68 -6.54
C LYS A 98 -12.43 -7.51 -5.92
N ILE A 99 -12.51 -7.74 -4.62
CA ILE A 99 -11.51 -8.46 -3.84
C ILE A 99 -12.05 -9.83 -3.47
N TYR A 100 -11.22 -10.84 -3.69
CA TYR A 100 -11.50 -12.24 -3.37
C TYR A 100 -10.74 -12.65 -2.10
N GLY A 101 -11.22 -13.69 -1.42
CA GLY A 101 -10.47 -14.31 -0.32
C GLY A 101 -10.52 -13.57 1.01
N LEU A 102 -11.44 -12.62 1.20
CA LEU A 102 -11.68 -11.93 2.47
C LEU A 102 -12.58 -12.72 3.44
N GLY A 103 -12.86 -14.00 3.16
CA GLY A 103 -13.71 -14.86 3.98
C GLY A 103 -14.54 -15.85 3.17
N LYS A 104 -15.54 -16.46 3.81
CA LYS A 104 -16.54 -17.29 3.12
C LYS A 104 -17.64 -16.37 2.57
N GLY A 105 -17.66 -16.14 1.26
CA GLY A 105 -18.67 -15.30 0.62
C GLY A 105 -18.34 -14.89 -0.80
N GLU A 106 -19.22 -14.07 -1.36
CA GLU A 106 -19.06 -13.43 -2.66
C GLU A 106 -17.93 -12.39 -2.65
N GLU A 107 -17.55 -11.98 -3.85
CA GLU A 107 -16.60 -10.91 -4.12
C GLU A 107 -16.95 -9.59 -3.39
N VAL A 108 -15.93 -8.96 -2.78
CA VAL A 108 -16.12 -7.72 -2.01
C VAL A 108 -15.80 -6.52 -2.89
N GLU A 109 -16.75 -5.61 -3.05
CA GLU A 109 -16.49 -4.37 -3.77
C GLU A 109 -15.58 -3.42 -2.99
N ALA A 110 -14.57 -2.92 -3.69
CA ALA A 110 -13.61 -1.98 -3.12
C ALA A 110 -13.20 -0.92 -4.16
N PHE A 111 -12.60 0.15 -3.66
CA PHE A 111 -11.76 1.04 -4.45
C PHE A 111 -10.29 0.64 -4.31
N LEU A 112 -9.56 0.69 -5.41
CA LEU A 112 -8.11 0.61 -5.41
C LEU A 112 -7.53 2.02 -5.53
N SER A 113 -6.57 2.35 -4.65
CA SER A 113 -5.81 3.59 -4.70
C SER A 113 -4.31 3.33 -4.53
N GLY A 114 -3.50 4.09 -5.26
CA GLY A 114 -2.05 4.19 -5.10
C GLY A 114 -1.60 5.57 -4.59
N GLU A 115 -2.53 6.41 -4.14
CA GLU A 115 -2.27 7.77 -3.65
C GLU A 115 -2.27 7.83 -2.11
N ILE A 116 -1.83 6.74 -1.49
CA ILE A 116 -1.79 6.59 -0.03
C ILE A 116 -0.33 6.62 0.42
N ASN A 117 -0.01 7.57 1.28
CA ASN A 117 1.23 7.63 2.03
C ASN A 117 0.92 7.27 3.48
N VAL A 118 1.71 6.37 4.06
CA VAL A 118 1.52 5.90 5.44
C VAL A 118 2.77 6.22 6.25
N ASN A 119 2.57 6.75 7.44
CA ASN A 119 3.62 6.84 8.46
C ASN A 119 3.22 6.06 9.70
N ILE A 120 4.16 5.27 10.20
CA ILE A 120 4.08 4.54 11.46
C ILE A 120 5.27 5.01 12.27
N LYS A 121 5.02 5.88 13.24
CA LYS A 121 6.07 6.58 13.99
C LYS A 121 7.09 7.22 13.03
N ASP A 122 8.37 6.86 13.10
CA ASP A 122 9.42 7.43 12.25
C ASP A 122 9.63 6.67 10.93
N ALA A 123 8.83 5.62 10.67
CA ALA A 123 8.85 4.87 9.43
C ALA A 123 7.78 5.38 8.46
N GLY A 124 8.13 5.52 7.19
CA GLY A 124 7.19 5.97 6.15
C GLY A 124 7.28 5.14 4.88
N ILE A 125 6.14 5.00 4.19
CA ILE A 125 6.00 4.45 2.84
C ILE A 125 5.15 5.40 2.00
N LYS A 126 5.51 5.55 0.72
CA LYS A 126 4.75 6.35 -0.23
C LYS A 126 4.06 5.46 -1.26
N HIS A 127 2.91 5.89 -1.73
CA HIS A 127 2.13 5.22 -2.77
C HIS A 127 1.84 3.74 -2.46
N ILE A 128 1.51 3.41 -1.20
CA ILE A 128 1.20 2.04 -0.80
C ILE A 128 -0.09 1.58 -1.50
N PRO A 129 -0.08 0.43 -2.20
CA PRO A 129 -1.29 -0.15 -2.77
C PRO A 129 -2.34 -0.39 -1.69
N THR A 130 -3.49 0.25 -1.87
CA THR A 130 -4.55 0.29 -0.86
C THR A 130 -5.89 -0.12 -1.46
N ALA A 131 -6.52 -1.08 -0.83
CA ALA A 131 -7.91 -1.46 -1.03
C ALA A 131 -8.79 -0.74 0.00
N ILE A 132 -9.81 -0.02 -0.46
CA ILE A 132 -10.78 0.67 0.40
C ILE A 132 -12.13 0.00 0.21
N LEU A 133 -12.64 -0.66 1.23
CA LEU A 133 -13.92 -1.35 1.13
C LEU A 133 -15.06 -0.34 0.95
N LYS A 134 -16.02 -0.64 0.08
CA LYS A 134 -17.19 0.23 -0.12
C LYS A 134 -18.23 0.08 0.99
N LYS A 135 -18.15 -0.99 1.77
CA LYS A 135 -19.01 -1.30 2.91
C LYS A 135 -18.14 -1.86 4.03
N ASP A 136 -18.47 -1.54 5.28
CA ASP A 136 -17.83 -2.15 6.44
C ASP A 136 -18.39 -3.57 6.67
N ILE A 137 -17.95 -4.50 5.84
CA ILE A 137 -18.39 -5.90 5.89
C ILE A 137 -17.76 -6.69 7.04
N PHE A 138 -16.62 -6.23 7.57
CA PHE A 138 -15.91 -6.93 8.64
C PHE A 138 -16.41 -6.53 10.02
N ASN A 139 -16.95 -5.31 10.15
CA ASN A 139 -17.51 -4.80 11.40
C ASN A 139 -16.51 -4.89 12.57
N LEU A 140 -15.21 -4.69 12.27
CA LEU A 140 -14.10 -4.93 13.19
C LEU A 140 -14.19 -4.05 14.43
N SER A 141 -14.64 -2.80 14.24
CA SER A 141 -14.79 -1.84 15.32
C SER A 141 -15.76 -2.36 16.40
N ASN A 142 -16.92 -2.88 15.98
CA ASN A 142 -17.91 -3.44 16.90
C ASN A 142 -17.44 -4.76 17.51
N TYR A 143 -16.76 -5.61 16.73
CA TYR A 143 -16.22 -6.86 17.25
C TYR A 143 -15.17 -6.62 18.34
N LEU A 144 -14.27 -5.63 18.16
CA LEU A 144 -13.17 -5.38 19.09
C LEU A 144 -13.52 -4.40 20.22
N GLY A 145 -14.60 -3.62 20.07
CA GLY A 145 -14.99 -2.58 21.04
C GLY A 145 -14.10 -1.34 21.00
N VAL A 146 -13.28 -1.20 19.96
CA VAL A 146 -12.39 -0.05 19.71
C VAL A 146 -12.48 0.30 18.23
N LYS A 147 -12.40 1.60 17.89
CA LYS A 147 -12.48 2.02 16.49
C LYS A 147 -11.29 1.47 15.71
N ILE A 148 -11.54 0.71 14.65
CA ILE A 148 -10.57 0.18 13.70
C ILE A 148 -10.84 0.78 12.33
N HIS A 149 -9.79 1.25 11.67
CA HIS A 149 -9.89 1.89 10.35
C HIS A 149 -9.41 0.97 9.23
N GLY A 150 -8.69 -0.09 9.57
CA GLY A 150 -8.21 -1.03 8.58
C GLY A 150 -7.21 -2.06 9.09
N ILE A 151 -6.55 -2.71 8.13
CA ILE A 151 -5.59 -3.79 8.31
C ILE A 151 -4.34 -3.48 7.49
N ILE A 152 -3.17 -3.72 8.08
CA ILE A 152 -1.85 -3.58 7.43
C ILE A 152 -1.02 -4.83 7.68
N GLY A 153 -0.21 -5.22 6.69
CA GLY A 153 0.52 -6.47 6.74
C GLY A 153 1.80 -6.49 5.93
N TYR A 154 1.73 -7.09 4.74
CA TYR A 154 2.85 -7.42 3.88
C TYR A 154 3.88 -6.31 3.74
N TYR A 155 3.47 -5.09 3.39
CA TYR A 155 4.41 -3.98 3.21
C TYR A 155 5.20 -3.63 4.48
N PHE A 156 4.60 -3.75 5.66
CA PHE A 156 5.28 -3.50 6.93
C PHE A 156 6.28 -4.62 7.24
N PHE A 157 5.84 -5.87 7.21
CA PHE A 157 6.68 -7.04 7.54
C PHE A 157 7.76 -7.34 6.50
N ASN A 158 7.52 -7.01 5.23
CA ASN A 158 8.53 -7.13 4.17
C ASN A 158 9.63 -6.06 4.28
N SER A 159 9.35 -4.96 4.98
CA SER A 159 10.30 -3.84 5.12
C SER A 159 11.16 -3.94 6.37
N PHE A 160 10.71 -4.68 7.40
CA PHE A 160 11.37 -4.73 8.70
C PHE A 160 11.45 -6.14 9.27
N VAL A 161 12.55 -6.44 9.95
CA VAL A 161 12.60 -7.54 10.92
C VAL A 161 11.86 -7.06 12.17
N VAL A 162 10.73 -7.68 12.49
CA VAL A 162 9.85 -7.25 13.59
C VAL A 162 9.98 -8.21 14.77
N LYS A 163 10.34 -7.69 15.94
CA LYS A 163 10.23 -8.42 17.21
C LYS A 163 8.99 -7.93 17.96
N VAL A 164 8.09 -8.85 18.26
CA VAL A 164 6.91 -8.58 19.09
C VAL A 164 7.20 -8.95 20.54
N ASN A 165 7.12 -7.99 21.46
CA ASN A 165 7.13 -8.25 22.89
C ASN A 165 5.72 -8.05 23.45
N TYR A 166 5.00 -9.15 23.67
CA TYR A 166 3.63 -9.13 24.18
C TYR A 166 3.53 -8.67 25.64
N SER A 167 4.54 -8.95 26.47
CA SER A 167 4.53 -8.56 27.89
C SER A 167 4.63 -7.06 28.06
N THR A 168 5.49 -6.41 27.27
CA THR A 168 5.63 -4.94 27.29
C THR A 168 4.73 -4.23 26.30
N LYS A 169 4.03 -4.98 25.44
CA LYS A 169 3.23 -4.47 24.32
C LYS A 169 4.00 -3.56 23.37
N ARG A 170 5.19 -4.01 22.95
CA ARG A 170 6.08 -3.25 22.06
C ARG A 170 6.50 -4.06 20.83
N LEU A 171 6.45 -3.41 19.67
CA LEU A 171 7.16 -3.82 18.47
C LEU A 171 8.55 -3.20 18.48
N ILE A 172 9.58 -3.97 18.13
CA ILE A 172 11.00 -3.58 18.12
C ILE A 172 11.63 -3.98 16.80
#